data_AF-A0A7S0CB33-F1
#
_entry.id   AF-A0A7S0CB33-F1
#
_cell.length_a   1.000
_cell.length_b   1.000
_cell.length_c   1.000
_cell.angle_alpha   90.00
_cell.angle_beta   90.00
_cell.angle_gamma   90.00
#
_symmetry.space_group_name_H-M   'P 1'
#
loop_
_entity.id
_entity.type
_entity.pdbx_description
1 polymer ?
#
loop_
_entity_poly.entity_id
_entity_poly.type
_entity_poly.pdbx_seq_one_letter_code
_entity_poly.pdbx_strand_id
1 'polypeptide(L)'
;GVNDGAFHPVCVAGAIQATLLPNFKDTHCTIGFDFSLPECIEAATAVGGVLRKDKFIVGDWANTPNACFIEARDNAIHYSHNQYGKNNGFFHSVCKPAEFEVTLVPAERGAKCRIGHEFSEQECIVAAKSVGGLLRGNAYLVGDFTNAPDGCFLEKRDKAIHYNRNIDGVTAGEHNPVCRTEADEASLLPARKGTKCAPYHDFSREDCIAAAKSVGGVLRDGKFLTGSWPYAPHQCFIEKRDGAIHFGETIGTVNNGNYQPVCIYA
;
A
#
# COMPACT_ATOMS: atom_id res chain seq x y z
N GLY A 1 -13.64 -0.83 39.77
CA GLY A 1 -14.05 0.25 40.67
C GLY A 1 -14.12 1.54 39.88
N VAL A 2 -14.99 2.47 40.27
CA VAL A 2 -15.07 3.81 39.65
C VAL A 2 -13.94 4.66 40.21
N ASN A 3 -13.14 5.27 39.34
CA ASN A 3 -12.10 6.23 39.72
C ASN A 3 -12.74 7.61 39.88
N ASP A 4 -12.64 8.19 41.07
CA ASP A 4 -13.18 9.50 41.45
C ASP A 4 -12.23 10.66 41.15
N GLY A 5 -11.15 10.40 40.40
CA GLY A 5 -10.15 11.39 40.02
C GLY A 5 -8.98 11.52 41.01
N ALA A 6 -8.99 10.77 42.12
CA ALA A 6 -7.88 10.76 43.08
C ALA A 6 -6.74 9.78 42.70
N PHE A 7 -6.96 8.92 41.71
CA PHE A 7 -6.00 7.89 41.30
C PHE A 7 -5.63 8.04 39.83
N HIS A 8 -4.34 7.88 39.51
CA HIS A 8 -3.90 7.70 38.14
C HIS A 8 -3.91 6.20 37.82
N PRO A 9 -4.72 5.72 36.87
CA PRO A 9 -4.71 4.31 36.50
C PRO A 9 -3.34 3.96 35.91
N VAL A 10 -2.69 2.96 36.50
CA VAL A 10 -1.55 2.30 35.88
C VAL A 10 -2.11 1.22 34.97
N CYS A 11 -2.32 1.57 33.70
CA CYS A 11 -2.69 0.60 32.69
C CYS A 11 -1.48 -0.24 32.33
N VAL A 12 -1.65 -1.55 32.17
CA VAL A 12 -0.68 -2.36 31.43
C VAL A 12 -0.90 -2.02 29.96
N ALA A 13 -0.02 -1.21 29.38
CA ALA A 13 0.02 -1.10 27.92
C ALA A 13 0.26 -2.51 27.37
N GLY A 14 -0.54 -2.93 26.39
CA GLY A 14 -0.19 -4.12 25.62
C GLY A 14 1.22 -3.96 25.05
N ALA A 15 1.95 -5.06 24.87
CA ALA A 15 3.30 -4.99 24.33
C ALA A 15 3.29 -4.21 23.00
N ILE A 16 4.09 -3.14 22.90
CA ILE A 16 4.31 -2.46 21.62
C ILE A 16 4.77 -3.50 20.59
N GLN A 17 4.07 -3.54 19.47
CA GLN A 17 4.50 -4.29 18.30
C GLN A 17 5.34 -3.37 17.43
N ALA A 18 6.51 -3.82 17.02
CA ALA A 18 7.39 -3.07 16.14
C ALA A 18 7.99 -4.00 15.09
N THR A 19 8.28 -3.45 13.92
CA THR A 19 8.96 -4.13 12.82
C THR A 19 10.28 -3.44 12.55
N LEU A 20 11.31 -4.24 12.29
CA LEU A 20 12.64 -3.74 11.92
C LEU A 20 12.83 -3.82 10.40
N LEU A 21 13.01 -2.68 9.74
CA LEU A 21 13.36 -2.66 8.32
C LEU A 21 14.84 -3.03 8.12
N PRO A 22 15.21 -3.64 6.98
CA PRO A 22 16.61 -3.84 6.64
C PRO A 22 17.37 -2.50 6.57
N ASN A 23 18.67 -2.53 6.85
CA ASN A 23 19.53 -1.36 6.83
C ASN A 23 19.98 -0.98 5.41
N PHE A 24 19.07 -0.93 4.44
CA PHE A 24 19.45 -0.49 3.10
C PHE A 24 19.50 1.03 3.02
N LYS A 25 20.28 1.51 2.04
CA LYS A 25 20.31 2.93 1.73
C LYS A 25 18.90 3.41 1.41
N ASP A 26 18.59 4.62 1.88
CA ASP A 26 17.32 5.31 1.69
C ASP A 26 16.08 4.58 2.28
N THR A 27 16.27 3.50 3.04
CA THR A 27 15.17 2.80 3.73
C THR A 27 14.73 3.56 4.98
N HIS A 28 13.42 3.79 5.08
CA HIS A 28 12.72 4.48 6.15
C HIS A 28 11.30 3.90 6.29
N CYS A 29 10.63 4.17 7.40
CA CYS A 29 9.24 3.75 7.57
C CYS A 29 8.33 4.46 6.57
N THR A 30 7.23 3.82 6.19
CA THR A 30 6.13 4.51 5.52
C THR A 30 5.65 5.67 6.38
N ILE A 31 5.29 6.79 5.74
CA ILE A 31 4.80 7.99 6.44
C ILE A 31 3.64 7.60 7.37
N GLY A 32 3.74 8.00 8.64
CA GLY A 32 2.74 7.69 9.68
C GLY A 32 2.99 6.38 10.45
N PHE A 33 3.90 5.53 9.99
CA PHE A 33 4.31 4.30 10.67
C PHE A 33 5.58 4.47 11.51
N ASP A 34 6.07 5.70 11.70
CA ASP A 34 7.14 5.98 12.64
C ASP A 34 6.63 5.96 14.10
N PHE A 35 7.52 5.57 15.02
CA PHE A 35 7.34 5.78 16.45
C PHE A 35 7.77 7.18 16.86
N SER A 36 7.03 7.77 17.80
CA SER A 36 7.42 9.03 18.42
C SER A 36 8.59 8.86 19.39
N LEU A 37 9.23 9.96 19.79
CA LEU A 37 10.35 9.95 20.73
C LEU A 37 10.06 9.17 22.03
N PRO A 38 8.89 9.34 22.69
CA PRO A 38 8.57 8.58 23.91
C PRO A 38 8.37 7.08 23.68
N GLU A 39 7.90 6.67 22.50
CA GLU A 39 7.63 5.27 22.17
C GLU A 39 8.89 4.52 21.71
N CYS A 40 9.92 5.26 21.26
CA CYS A 40 11.06 4.68 20.55
C CYS A 40 11.85 3.66 21.37
N ILE A 41 12.11 3.92 22.66
CA ILE A 41 12.88 2.98 23.49
C ILE A 41 12.15 1.64 23.58
N GLU A 42 10.86 1.65 23.88
CA GLU A 42 10.05 0.45 24.04
C GLU A 42 9.96 -0.30 22.70
N ALA A 43 9.64 0.41 21.62
CA ALA A 43 9.56 -0.15 20.27
C ALA A 43 10.88 -0.77 19.79
N ALA A 44 11.99 -0.05 19.94
CA ALA A 44 13.29 -0.54 19.52
C ALA A 44 13.77 -1.71 20.39
N THR A 45 13.47 -1.71 21.68
CA THR A 45 13.78 -2.84 22.57
C THR A 45 13.02 -4.10 22.16
N ALA A 46 11.75 -3.96 21.75
CA ALA A 46 10.93 -5.09 21.28
C ALA A 46 11.52 -5.80 20.05
N VAL A 47 12.34 -5.11 19.26
CA VAL A 47 13.05 -5.64 18.08
C VAL A 47 14.56 -5.83 18.31
N GLY A 48 15.01 -5.86 19.56
CA GLY A 48 16.39 -6.21 19.93
C GLY A 48 17.38 -5.05 20.05
N GLY A 49 16.89 -3.80 20.05
CA GLY A 49 17.70 -2.61 20.33
C GLY A 49 18.17 -2.53 21.77
N VAL A 50 19.31 -1.87 22.00
CA VAL A 50 19.91 -1.66 23.32
C VAL A 50 20.32 -0.21 23.55
N LEU A 51 20.34 0.23 24.81
CA LEU A 51 20.91 1.52 25.18
C LEU A 51 22.44 1.46 25.10
N ARG A 52 23.06 2.40 24.40
CA ARG A 52 24.52 2.46 24.30
C ARG A 52 25.09 3.10 25.56
N LYS A 53 25.76 2.31 26.41
CA LYS A 53 26.28 2.78 27.71
C LYS A 53 25.17 3.41 28.57
N ASP A 54 24.02 2.74 28.62
CA ASP A 54 22.82 3.17 29.34
C ASP A 54 22.24 4.51 28.87
N LYS A 55 22.52 4.91 27.63
CA LYS A 55 22.02 6.16 27.04
C LYS A 55 21.16 5.89 25.81
N PHE A 56 20.05 6.62 25.75
CA PHE A 56 19.25 6.81 24.54
C PHE A 56 19.82 7.98 23.74
N ILE A 57 20.14 7.75 22.46
CA ILE A 57 20.84 8.72 21.63
C ILE A 57 19.82 9.49 20.78
N VAL A 58 19.68 10.79 21.03
CA VAL A 58 18.73 11.66 20.33
C VAL A 58 19.49 12.77 19.62
N GLY A 59 19.11 13.10 18.39
CA GLY A 59 19.76 14.16 17.63
C GLY A 59 19.12 14.46 16.29
N ASP A 60 19.89 15.10 15.42
CA ASP A 60 19.48 15.52 14.08
C ASP A 60 20.60 15.22 13.09
N TRP A 61 20.43 14.17 12.29
CA TRP A 61 21.43 13.73 11.34
C TRP A 61 20.86 13.65 9.93
N ALA A 62 21.66 14.04 8.94
CA ALA A 62 21.26 14.01 7.53
C ALA A 62 21.37 12.62 6.90
N ASN A 63 22.12 11.70 7.52
CA ASN A 63 22.49 10.40 6.96
C ASN A 63 21.90 9.19 7.71
N THR A 64 20.92 9.42 8.58
CA THR A 64 20.19 8.39 9.32
C THR A 64 18.72 8.38 8.87
N PRO A 65 17.95 7.32 9.18
CA PRO A 65 16.50 7.41 9.17
C PRO A 65 16.00 8.58 10.02
N ASN A 66 14.82 9.10 9.69
CA ASN A 66 14.03 9.91 10.59
C ASN A 66 13.46 9.04 11.72
N ALA A 67 13.03 9.68 12.82
CA ALA A 67 12.38 9.03 13.95
C ALA A 67 13.22 7.91 14.58
N CYS A 68 12.61 6.79 14.97
CA CYS A 68 13.23 5.72 15.75
C CYS A 68 14.02 4.75 14.86
N PHE A 69 15.29 4.49 15.19
CA PHE A 69 16.11 3.52 14.47
C PHE A 69 17.19 2.88 15.34
N ILE A 70 17.73 1.78 14.84
CA ILE A 70 18.78 1.00 15.48
C ILE A 70 20.04 1.02 14.61
N GLU A 71 21.22 1.28 15.21
CA GLU A 71 22.49 1.15 14.49
C GLU A 71 22.83 -0.33 14.26
N ALA A 72 23.04 -0.72 13.01
CA ALA A 72 23.24 -2.12 12.62
C ALA A 72 24.49 -2.77 13.23
N ARG A 73 25.47 -1.96 13.68
CA ARG A 73 26.75 -2.45 14.20
C ARG A 73 26.66 -2.99 15.62
N ASP A 74 25.92 -2.31 16.49
CA ASP A 74 25.89 -2.60 17.93
C ASP A 74 24.48 -2.55 18.53
N ASN A 75 23.47 -2.48 17.68
CA ASN A 75 22.06 -2.40 18.02
C ASN A 75 21.69 -1.20 18.92
N ALA A 76 22.50 -0.13 18.93
CA ALA A 76 22.20 1.05 19.72
C ALA A 76 20.88 1.68 19.26
N ILE A 77 20.04 2.07 20.23
CA ILE A 77 18.78 2.78 19.97
C ILE A 77 19.04 4.27 19.78
N HIS A 78 18.53 4.81 18.68
CA HIS A 78 18.64 6.21 18.31
C HIS A 78 17.28 6.80 17.93
N TYR A 79 17.16 8.13 18.06
CA TYR A 79 16.05 8.90 17.52
C TYR A 79 16.55 10.16 16.79
N SER A 80 16.06 10.39 15.57
CA SER A 80 16.37 11.59 14.78
C SER A 80 15.13 12.47 14.62
N HIS A 81 15.25 13.78 14.89
CA HIS A 81 14.16 14.73 14.59
C HIS A 81 14.18 15.20 13.12
N ASN A 82 15.24 14.89 12.37
CA ASN A 82 15.37 15.28 10.98
C ASN A 82 14.47 14.44 10.07
N GLN A 83 13.34 15.02 9.68
CA GLN A 83 12.34 14.40 8.78
C GLN A 83 12.87 14.13 7.36
N TYR A 84 14.00 14.72 6.98
CA TYR A 84 14.60 14.58 5.66
C TYR A 84 15.92 13.79 5.67
N GLY A 85 16.21 13.09 6.77
CA GLY A 85 17.36 12.22 6.88
C GLY A 85 17.32 11.10 5.83
N LYS A 86 18.45 10.86 5.17
CA LYS A 86 18.60 9.79 4.18
C LYS A 86 19.48 8.69 4.74
N ASN A 87 18.89 7.55 5.07
CA ASN A 87 19.61 6.42 5.61
C ASN A 87 20.76 6.01 4.68
N ASN A 88 21.99 6.02 5.18
CA ASN A 88 23.17 5.63 4.40
C ASN A 88 23.42 4.10 4.36
N GLY A 89 22.56 3.31 5.00
CA GLY A 89 22.62 1.85 5.03
C GLY A 89 23.31 1.26 6.26
N PHE A 90 23.55 2.05 7.31
CA PHE A 90 24.10 1.56 8.58
C PHE A 90 23.04 1.47 9.70
N PHE A 91 21.78 1.77 9.39
CA PHE A 91 20.72 1.90 10.38
C PHE A 91 19.47 1.16 9.93
N HIS A 92 18.81 0.50 10.88
CA HIS A 92 17.53 -0.14 10.70
C HIS A 92 16.42 0.75 11.24
N SER A 93 15.45 1.13 10.40
CA SER A 93 14.27 1.85 10.88
C SER A 93 13.39 0.94 11.74
N VAL A 94 12.93 1.47 12.87
CA VAL A 94 11.97 0.80 13.74
C VAL A 94 10.59 1.38 13.45
N CYS A 95 9.73 0.57 12.84
CA CYS A 95 8.44 1.00 12.33
C CYS A 95 7.31 0.34 13.10
N LYS A 96 6.19 1.04 13.22
CA LYS A 96 4.90 0.44 13.55
C LYS A 96 4.60 -0.65 12.51
N PRO A 97 3.93 -1.75 12.89
CA PRO A 97 3.51 -2.77 11.94
C PRO A 97 2.63 -2.10 10.89
N ALA A 98 3.00 -2.27 9.63
CA ALA A 98 2.13 -1.88 8.54
C ALA A 98 1.13 -3.01 8.33
N GLU A 99 -0.14 -2.75 8.62
CA GLU A 99 -1.23 -3.68 8.35
C GLU A 99 -1.74 -3.43 6.94
N PHE A 100 -1.24 -4.22 6.01
CA PHE A 100 -1.75 -4.24 4.64
C PHE A 100 -2.31 -5.63 4.38
N GLU A 101 -3.45 -5.71 3.73
CA GLU A 101 -3.87 -6.97 3.15
C GLU A 101 -3.12 -7.18 1.82
N VAL A 102 -2.39 -8.29 1.72
CA VAL A 102 -1.47 -8.58 0.62
C VAL A 102 -1.90 -9.86 -0.09
N THR A 103 -1.91 -9.82 -1.42
CA THR A 103 -2.02 -11.01 -2.26
C THR A 103 -0.83 -11.16 -3.18
N LEU A 104 -0.53 -12.42 -3.50
CA LEU A 104 0.46 -12.78 -4.48
C LEU A 104 -0.25 -13.21 -5.77
N VAL A 105 -0.16 -12.39 -6.81
CA VAL A 105 -0.77 -12.71 -8.10
C VAL A 105 0.02 -13.86 -8.76
N PRO A 106 -0.65 -14.89 -9.31
CA PRO A 106 0.02 -15.97 -10.04
C PRO A 106 0.94 -15.44 -11.14
N ALA A 107 2.11 -16.06 -11.29
CA ALA A 107 3.11 -15.68 -12.28
C ALA A 107 2.67 -16.15 -13.66
N GLU A 108 1.86 -15.32 -14.33
CA GLU A 108 1.37 -15.52 -15.69
C GLU A 108 1.88 -14.39 -16.58
N ARG A 109 1.93 -14.62 -17.90
CA ARG A 109 2.34 -13.58 -18.85
C ARG A 109 1.36 -12.39 -18.73
N GLY A 110 1.91 -11.20 -18.51
CA GLY A 110 1.12 -9.98 -18.35
C GLY A 110 0.46 -9.80 -16.99
N ALA A 111 0.73 -10.67 -16.01
CA ALA A 111 0.26 -10.49 -14.65
C ALA A 111 0.80 -9.17 -14.06
N LYS A 112 -0.08 -8.37 -13.47
CA LYS A 112 0.24 -7.12 -12.80
C LYS A 112 -0.80 -6.83 -11.72
N CYS A 113 -0.50 -5.89 -10.82
CA CYS A 113 -1.52 -5.37 -9.92
C CYS A 113 -2.58 -4.59 -10.70
N ARG A 114 -3.74 -4.44 -10.07
CA ARG A 114 -4.73 -3.45 -10.50
C ARG A 114 -4.16 -2.09 -10.20
N ILE A 115 -4.52 -1.10 -11.03
CA ILE A 115 -4.08 0.28 -10.82
C ILE A 115 -4.49 0.74 -9.42
N GLY A 116 -3.53 1.25 -8.64
CA GLY A 116 -3.74 1.70 -7.26
C GLY A 116 -3.49 0.62 -6.20
N HIS A 117 -3.32 -0.63 -6.62
CA HIS A 117 -3.01 -1.75 -5.73
C HIS A 117 -1.53 -2.09 -5.67
N GLU A 118 -0.67 -1.32 -6.35
CA GLU A 118 0.78 -1.43 -6.24
C GLU A 118 1.26 -0.95 -4.86
N PHE A 119 2.24 -1.63 -4.30
CA PHE A 119 2.99 -1.10 -3.15
C PHE A 119 4.03 -0.11 -3.64
N SER A 120 4.33 0.92 -2.83
CA SER A 120 5.50 1.76 -3.06
C SER A 120 6.81 0.98 -2.84
N GLU A 121 7.94 1.54 -3.30
CA GLU A 121 9.27 0.95 -3.09
C GLU A 121 9.55 0.70 -1.60
N GLN A 122 9.15 1.66 -0.75
CA GLN A 122 9.32 1.62 0.70
C GLN A 122 8.51 0.50 1.35
N GLU A 123 7.29 0.25 0.86
CA GLU A 123 6.39 -0.76 1.39
C GLU A 123 6.68 -2.16 0.87
N CYS A 124 7.32 -2.26 -0.29
CA CYS A 124 7.52 -3.52 -1.00
C CYS A 124 8.19 -4.59 -0.13
N ILE A 125 9.21 -4.26 0.65
CA ILE A 125 9.91 -5.25 1.50
C ILE A 125 8.95 -5.84 2.54
N VAL A 126 8.16 -4.99 3.20
CA VAL A 126 7.22 -5.42 4.26
C VAL A 126 6.10 -6.26 3.64
N ALA A 127 5.46 -5.75 2.59
CA ALA A 127 4.39 -6.43 1.89
C ALA A 127 4.85 -7.78 1.33
N ALA A 128 5.98 -7.81 0.62
CA ALA A 128 6.51 -9.03 0.01
C ALA A 128 6.91 -10.07 1.06
N LYS A 129 7.51 -9.66 2.20
CA LYS A 129 7.81 -10.58 3.31
C LYS A 129 6.56 -11.23 3.90
N SER A 130 5.44 -10.50 3.99
CA SER A 130 4.18 -11.04 4.52
C SER A 130 3.64 -12.22 3.70
N VAL A 131 3.97 -12.27 2.41
CA VAL A 131 3.61 -13.36 1.48
C VAL A 131 4.78 -14.30 1.17
N GLY A 132 5.80 -14.35 2.04
CA GLY A 132 6.91 -15.31 1.96
C GLY A 132 8.09 -14.89 1.09
N GLY A 133 8.21 -13.60 0.76
CA GLY A 133 9.34 -13.03 0.05
C GLY A 133 10.65 -13.11 0.86
N LEU A 134 11.76 -13.29 0.15
CA LEU A 134 13.11 -13.44 0.70
C LEU A 134 14.05 -12.35 0.19
N LEU A 135 14.97 -11.90 1.05
CA LEU A 135 16.07 -11.03 0.65
C LEU A 135 17.21 -11.88 0.08
N ARG A 136 17.65 -11.59 -1.15
CA ARG A 136 18.76 -12.29 -1.80
C ARG A 136 20.08 -11.66 -1.36
N GLY A 137 20.90 -12.41 -0.63
CA GLY A 137 22.20 -11.89 -0.13
C GLY A 137 22.05 -10.69 0.80
N ASN A 138 20.96 -10.65 1.58
CA ASN A 138 20.57 -9.49 2.39
C ASN A 138 20.38 -8.21 1.55
N ALA A 139 19.79 -8.34 0.36
CA ALA A 139 19.36 -7.23 -0.48
C ALA A 139 18.03 -7.57 -1.16
N TYR A 140 17.32 -6.53 -1.60
CA TYR A 140 16.23 -6.63 -2.57
C TYR A 140 16.67 -5.87 -3.83
N LEU A 141 16.21 -6.29 -4.99
CA LEU A 141 16.64 -5.70 -6.26
C LEU A 141 15.67 -4.60 -6.68
N VAL A 142 16.18 -3.38 -6.86
CA VAL A 142 15.41 -2.27 -7.43
C VAL A 142 15.97 -1.93 -8.81
N GLY A 143 15.11 -1.71 -9.80
CA GLY A 143 15.55 -1.33 -11.14
C GLY A 143 14.40 -1.06 -12.10
N ASP A 144 14.76 -0.86 -13.37
CA ASP A 144 13.85 -0.62 -14.48
C ASP A 144 13.85 -1.84 -15.42
N PHE A 145 12.99 -2.82 -15.13
CA PHE A 145 12.92 -4.09 -15.85
C PHE A 145 11.82 -4.03 -16.91
N THR A 146 12.11 -4.45 -18.13
CA THR A 146 11.12 -4.52 -19.22
C THR A 146 10.32 -5.83 -19.20
N ASN A 147 10.89 -6.88 -18.62
CA ASN A 147 10.35 -8.25 -18.59
C ASN A 147 9.81 -8.69 -17.21
N ALA A 148 9.57 -7.72 -16.31
CA ALA A 148 8.98 -7.91 -14.99
C ALA A 148 7.80 -6.95 -14.82
N PRO A 149 6.83 -7.25 -13.93
CA PRO A 149 5.69 -6.38 -13.73
C PRO A 149 6.13 -5.07 -13.07
N ASP A 150 5.37 -3.99 -13.24
CA ASP A 150 5.54 -2.76 -12.46
C ASP A 150 5.35 -3.04 -10.95
N GLY A 151 6.04 -2.25 -10.12
CA GLY A 151 5.92 -2.28 -8.68
C GLY A 151 6.62 -3.47 -8.01
N CYS A 152 6.08 -3.89 -6.87
CA CYS A 152 6.64 -4.94 -6.03
C CYS A 152 6.34 -6.35 -6.59
N PHE A 153 7.36 -7.21 -6.67
CA PHE A 153 7.16 -8.59 -7.12
C PHE A 153 8.14 -9.58 -6.48
N LEU A 154 7.76 -10.86 -6.52
CA LEU A 154 8.63 -11.98 -6.17
C LEU A 154 9.10 -12.71 -7.43
N GLU A 155 10.39 -13.03 -7.46
CA GLU A 155 10.93 -14.02 -8.39
C GLU A 155 10.29 -15.39 -8.11
N LYS A 156 9.72 -16.04 -9.13
CA LYS A 156 8.99 -17.31 -8.96
C LYS A 156 9.87 -18.41 -8.38
N ARG A 157 11.15 -18.44 -8.79
CA ARG A 157 12.11 -19.51 -8.47
C ARG A 157 12.58 -19.49 -7.02
N ASP A 158 13.03 -18.34 -6.52
CA ASP A 158 13.68 -18.23 -5.21
C ASP A 158 12.98 -17.27 -4.26
N LYS A 159 11.81 -16.74 -4.65
CA LYS A 159 11.01 -15.79 -3.88
C LYS A 159 11.78 -14.51 -3.54
N ALA A 160 12.84 -14.20 -4.28
CA ALA A 160 13.58 -12.96 -4.08
C ALA A 160 12.64 -11.76 -4.26
N ILE A 161 12.74 -10.80 -3.34
CA ILE A 161 11.98 -9.54 -3.38
C ILE A 161 12.62 -8.59 -4.38
N HIS A 162 11.81 -8.06 -5.27
CA HIS A 162 12.21 -7.09 -6.28
C HIS A 162 11.20 -5.93 -6.36
N TYR A 163 11.67 -4.76 -6.78
CA TYR A 163 10.83 -3.62 -7.11
C TYR A 163 11.19 -3.10 -8.51
N ASN A 164 10.18 -3.00 -9.38
CA ASN A 164 10.32 -2.41 -10.70
C ASN A 164 9.82 -0.97 -10.71
N ARG A 165 10.63 -0.03 -11.19
CA ARG A 165 10.25 1.37 -11.42
C ARG A 165 9.72 1.63 -12.82
N ASN A 166 9.83 0.65 -13.72
CA ASN A 166 9.31 0.74 -15.07
C ASN A 166 7.80 0.42 -15.08
N ILE A 167 6.99 1.47 -15.14
CA ILE A 167 5.52 1.40 -15.19
C ILE A 167 4.98 0.61 -16.39
N ASP A 168 5.76 0.52 -17.48
CA ASP A 168 5.41 -0.24 -18.69
C ASP A 168 5.94 -1.69 -18.64
N GLY A 169 6.48 -2.13 -17.51
CA GLY A 169 7.04 -3.46 -17.32
C GLY A 169 5.98 -4.56 -17.46
N VAL A 170 6.27 -5.58 -18.28
CA VAL A 170 5.37 -6.71 -18.48
C VAL A 170 6.10 -8.01 -18.17
N THR A 171 5.58 -8.75 -17.21
CA THR A 171 6.13 -10.07 -16.87
C THR A 171 5.91 -11.09 -17.98
N ALA A 172 6.94 -11.92 -18.21
CA ALA A 172 6.85 -13.06 -19.13
C ALA A 172 6.26 -14.34 -18.48
N GLY A 173 5.87 -14.29 -17.19
CA GLY A 173 5.34 -15.44 -16.44
C GLY A 173 6.28 -16.03 -15.37
N GLU A 174 7.39 -15.35 -15.08
CA GLU A 174 8.39 -15.77 -14.08
C GLU A 174 8.39 -14.92 -12.80
N HIS A 175 7.48 -13.96 -12.72
CA HIS A 175 7.40 -13.03 -11.59
C HIS A 175 5.97 -12.98 -11.07
N ASN A 176 5.83 -13.06 -9.75
CA ASN A 176 4.57 -12.93 -9.04
C ASN A 176 4.42 -11.48 -8.53
N PRO A 177 3.52 -10.66 -9.10
CA PRO A 177 3.19 -9.35 -8.53
C PRO A 177 2.70 -9.48 -7.08
N VAL A 178 3.17 -8.58 -6.21
CA VAL A 178 2.71 -8.43 -4.82
C VAL A 178 1.79 -7.23 -4.79
N CYS A 179 0.50 -7.47 -4.53
CA CYS A 179 -0.53 -6.45 -4.66
C CYS A 179 -1.32 -6.29 -3.37
N ARG A 180 -1.81 -5.08 -3.13
CA ARG A 180 -2.81 -4.80 -2.09
C ARG A 180 -4.10 -5.54 -2.42
N THR A 181 -4.78 -6.08 -1.42
CA THR A 181 -6.18 -6.55 -1.55
C THR A 181 -7.18 -5.65 -0.88
N GLU A 182 -6.73 -4.61 -0.18
CA GLU A 182 -7.62 -3.57 0.34
C GLU A 182 -8.55 -3.13 -0.79
N ALA A 183 -9.84 -3.31 -0.56
CA ALA A 183 -10.83 -2.93 -1.55
C ALA A 183 -10.75 -1.40 -1.67
N ASP A 184 -10.49 -0.90 -2.87
CA ASP A 184 -10.82 0.49 -3.16
C ASP A 184 -12.27 0.69 -2.69
N GLU A 185 -12.50 1.63 -1.76
CA GLU A 185 -13.86 1.97 -1.36
C GLU A 185 -14.54 2.62 -2.56
N ALA A 186 -15.18 1.77 -3.36
CA ALA A 186 -16.00 2.21 -4.44
C ALA A 186 -17.10 3.09 -3.85
N SER A 187 -17.32 4.22 -4.48
CA SER A 187 -18.33 5.19 -4.10
C SER A 187 -19.27 5.40 -5.27
N LEU A 188 -20.54 5.60 -4.94
CA LEU A 188 -21.55 5.98 -5.92
C LEU A 188 -21.70 7.49 -5.92
N LEU A 189 -21.37 8.11 -7.05
CA LEU A 189 -21.76 9.48 -7.28
C LEU A 189 -23.26 9.57 -7.61
N PRO A 190 -23.93 10.68 -7.27
CA PRO A 190 -25.35 10.84 -7.55
C PRO A 190 -25.60 10.91 -9.07
N ALA A 191 -26.76 10.40 -9.50
CA ALA A 191 -27.18 10.47 -10.89
C ALA A 191 -27.62 11.91 -11.24
N ARG A 192 -26.66 12.77 -11.56
CA ARG A 192 -26.91 14.15 -12.00
C ARG A 192 -26.25 14.40 -13.34
N LYS A 193 -26.81 15.36 -14.07
CA LYS A 193 -26.29 15.73 -15.38
C LYS A 193 -24.84 16.21 -15.25
N GLY A 194 -23.94 15.59 -16.02
CA GLY A 194 -22.51 15.93 -16.02
C GLY A 194 -21.69 15.36 -14.86
N THR A 195 -22.28 14.56 -13.97
CA THR A 195 -21.53 13.87 -12.92
C THR A 195 -20.61 12.81 -13.52
N LYS A 196 -19.33 12.86 -13.15
CA LYS A 196 -18.26 11.95 -13.54
C LYS A 196 -17.26 11.82 -12.38
N CYS A 197 -16.51 10.72 -12.35
CA CYS A 197 -15.37 10.60 -11.46
C CYS A 197 -14.30 11.65 -11.80
N ALA A 198 -13.39 11.91 -10.85
CA ALA A 198 -12.18 12.67 -11.15
C ALA A 198 -11.37 11.96 -12.27
N PRO A 199 -10.61 12.71 -13.09
CA PRO A 199 -9.81 12.09 -14.14
C PRO A 199 -8.80 11.09 -13.55
N TYR A 200 -8.49 10.03 -14.31
CA TYR A 200 -7.50 8.96 -14.00
C TYR A 200 -7.92 7.85 -13.04
N HIS A 201 -9.20 7.73 -12.70
CA HIS A 201 -9.73 6.58 -11.93
C HIS A 201 -10.35 5.54 -12.88
N ASP A 202 -9.47 4.92 -13.67
CA ASP A 202 -9.87 4.04 -14.75
C ASP A 202 -10.12 2.60 -14.27
N PHE A 203 -11.36 2.11 -14.40
CA PHE A 203 -11.67 0.72 -14.12
C PHE A 203 -11.25 -0.20 -15.27
N SER A 204 -10.69 -1.38 -14.96
CA SER A 204 -10.80 -2.53 -15.86
C SER A 204 -12.25 -3.05 -15.88
N ARG A 205 -12.62 -3.84 -16.90
CA ARG A 205 -13.97 -4.44 -16.98
C ARG A 205 -14.26 -5.30 -15.74
N GLU A 206 -13.27 -6.06 -15.33
CA GLU A 206 -13.32 -6.99 -14.21
C GLU A 206 -13.47 -6.24 -12.89
N ASP A 207 -12.73 -5.14 -12.73
CA ASP A 207 -12.76 -4.33 -11.51
C ASP A 207 -14.07 -3.57 -11.38
N CYS A 208 -14.65 -3.14 -12.50
CA CYS A 208 -15.96 -2.49 -12.51
C CYS A 208 -17.05 -3.38 -11.90
N ILE A 209 -17.09 -4.67 -12.22
CA ILE A 209 -18.13 -5.57 -11.68
C ILE A 209 -17.98 -5.67 -10.16
N ALA A 210 -16.76 -5.84 -9.66
CA ALA A 210 -16.50 -5.97 -8.24
C ALA A 210 -16.86 -4.68 -7.48
N ALA A 211 -16.38 -3.54 -7.96
CA ALA A 211 -16.64 -2.23 -7.37
C ALA A 211 -18.11 -1.82 -7.45
N ALA A 212 -18.77 -2.05 -8.59
CA ALA A 212 -20.19 -1.74 -8.72
C ALA A 212 -21.05 -2.62 -7.79
N LYS A 213 -20.69 -3.89 -7.58
CA LYS A 213 -21.39 -4.75 -6.62
C LYS A 213 -21.24 -4.28 -5.17
N SER A 214 -20.05 -3.80 -4.77
CA SER A 214 -19.85 -3.34 -3.38
C SER A 214 -20.69 -2.11 -3.03
N VAL A 215 -21.09 -1.32 -4.04
CA VAL A 215 -21.99 -0.17 -3.89
C VAL A 215 -23.45 -0.48 -4.24
N GLY A 216 -23.82 -1.76 -4.39
CA GLY A 216 -25.21 -2.19 -4.55
C GLY A 216 -25.68 -2.37 -6.01
N GLY A 217 -24.76 -2.38 -6.98
CA GLY A 217 -25.05 -2.71 -8.37
C GLY A 217 -25.33 -4.20 -8.59
N VAL A 218 -26.10 -4.51 -9.64
CA VAL A 218 -26.50 -5.86 -10.01
C VAL A 218 -26.25 -6.15 -11.50
N LEU A 219 -26.02 -7.42 -11.82
CA LEU A 219 -25.97 -7.85 -13.22
C LEU A 219 -27.40 -8.03 -13.73
N ARG A 220 -27.80 -7.25 -14.75
CA ARG A 220 -29.13 -7.36 -15.35
C ARG A 220 -29.20 -8.68 -16.11
N ASP A 221 -30.09 -9.57 -15.68
CA ASP A 221 -30.23 -10.93 -16.22
C ASP A 221 -28.90 -11.72 -16.22
N GLY A 222 -28.05 -11.47 -15.22
CA GLY A 222 -26.71 -12.08 -15.13
C GLY A 222 -25.68 -11.55 -16.12
N LYS A 223 -25.99 -10.46 -16.85
CA LYS A 223 -25.11 -9.87 -17.86
C LYS A 223 -24.44 -8.58 -17.38
N PHE A 224 -23.19 -8.42 -17.78
CA PHE A 224 -22.43 -7.17 -17.67
C PHE A 224 -22.58 -6.38 -18.97
N LEU A 225 -23.10 -5.15 -18.88
CA LEU A 225 -23.51 -4.38 -20.06
C LEU A 225 -22.40 -3.44 -20.52
N THR A 226 -21.72 -3.77 -21.60
CA THR A 226 -20.63 -2.94 -22.17
C THR A 226 -21.10 -2.21 -23.42
N GLY A 227 -20.68 -0.97 -23.63
CA GLY A 227 -20.98 -0.27 -24.87
C GLY A 227 -20.58 1.21 -24.88
N SER A 228 -20.88 1.87 -25.99
CA SER A 228 -20.63 3.29 -26.20
C SER A 228 -21.94 4.06 -26.17
N TRP A 229 -22.11 4.89 -25.14
CA TRP A 229 -23.29 5.74 -24.99
C TRP A 229 -22.86 7.20 -24.80
N PRO A 230 -23.20 8.11 -25.72
CA PRO A 230 -22.76 9.50 -25.62
C PRO A 230 -23.33 10.23 -24.39
N TYR A 231 -24.38 9.69 -23.79
CA TYR A 231 -25.12 10.26 -22.66
C TYR A 231 -24.86 9.55 -21.32
N ALA A 232 -23.92 8.60 -21.27
CA ALA A 232 -23.57 7.85 -20.07
C ALA A 232 -22.14 8.19 -19.61
N PRO A 233 -21.79 7.91 -18.34
CA PRO A 233 -20.42 8.00 -17.86
C PRO A 233 -19.46 7.11 -18.66
N HIS A 234 -18.19 7.50 -18.69
CA HIS A 234 -17.12 6.60 -19.15
C HIS A 234 -16.89 5.51 -18.09
N GLN A 235 -16.55 4.30 -18.54
CA GLN A 235 -16.25 3.13 -17.70
C GLN A 235 -17.37 2.78 -16.72
N CYS A 236 -17.08 2.62 -15.43
CA CYS A 236 -17.98 1.93 -14.51
C CYS A 236 -19.11 2.83 -14.02
N PHE A 237 -20.34 2.42 -14.27
CA PHE A 237 -21.52 3.11 -13.74
C PHE A 237 -22.70 2.18 -13.54
N ILE A 238 -23.62 2.60 -12.68
CA ILE A 238 -24.86 1.90 -12.38
C ILE A 238 -26.05 2.69 -12.92
N GLU A 239 -27.02 2.00 -13.54
CA GLU A 239 -28.28 2.63 -13.93
C GLU A 239 -29.18 2.85 -12.70
N LYS A 240 -29.61 4.09 -12.49
CA LYS A 240 -30.45 4.47 -11.34
C LYS A 240 -31.76 3.65 -11.24
N ARG A 241 -32.30 3.24 -12.39
CA ARG A 241 -33.63 2.61 -12.48
C ARG A 241 -33.68 1.23 -11.81
N ASP A 242 -32.68 0.40 -12.08
CA ASP A 242 -32.68 -1.01 -11.69
C ASP A 242 -31.34 -1.51 -11.15
N GLY A 243 -30.38 -0.61 -10.94
CA GLY A 243 -29.09 -0.96 -10.37
C GLY A 243 -28.17 -1.70 -11.34
N ALA A 244 -28.53 -1.79 -12.64
CA ALA A 244 -27.74 -2.56 -13.59
C ALA A 244 -26.31 -2.00 -13.72
N ILE A 245 -25.32 -2.89 -13.73
CA ILE A 245 -23.91 -2.53 -13.91
C ILE A 245 -23.60 -2.39 -15.40
N HIS A 246 -23.00 -1.25 -15.76
CA HIS A 246 -22.57 -0.93 -17.12
C HIS A 246 -21.09 -0.54 -17.18
N PHE A 247 -20.49 -0.71 -18.37
CA PHE A 247 -19.15 -0.25 -18.70
C PHE A 247 -19.15 0.56 -20.00
N GLY A 248 -18.88 1.86 -19.88
CA GLY A 248 -18.78 2.78 -21.00
C GLY A 248 -17.42 2.71 -21.69
N GLU A 249 -17.35 2.20 -22.92
CA GLU A 249 -16.09 1.99 -23.66
C GLU A 249 -15.51 3.28 -24.26
N THR A 250 -16.28 4.37 -24.27
CA THR A 250 -15.88 5.65 -24.84
C THR A 250 -16.20 6.78 -23.88
N ILE A 251 -15.38 7.83 -23.87
CA ILE A 251 -15.67 9.05 -23.11
C ILE A 251 -16.94 9.69 -23.67
N GLY A 252 -18.06 9.46 -22.98
CA GLY A 252 -19.34 10.10 -23.28
C GLY A 252 -19.23 11.62 -23.14
N THR A 253 -20.08 12.37 -23.85
CA THR A 253 -19.99 13.83 -23.86
C THR A 253 -20.52 14.43 -22.56
N VAL A 254 -21.64 13.93 -22.03
CA VAL A 254 -22.22 14.35 -20.73
C VAL A 254 -23.16 13.25 -20.19
N ASN A 255 -22.97 12.80 -18.94
CA ASN A 255 -23.95 11.94 -18.25
C ASN A 255 -25.33 12.64 -18.20
N ASN A 256 -26.41 12.00 -18.67
CA ASN A 256 -27.75 12.59 -18.71
C ASN A 256 -28.49 12.60 -17.36
N GLY A 257 -27.91 12.01 -16.31
CA GLY A 257 -28.50 11.95 -14.97
C GLY A 257 -29.33 10.69 -14.69
N ASN A 258 -29.34 9.71 -15.59
CA ASN A 258 -29.92 8.38 -15.33
C ASN A 258 -28.89 7.36 -14.80
N TYR A 259 -27.61 7.73 -14.80
CA TYR A 259 -26.51 6.85 -14.44
C TYR A 259 -25.71 7.44 -13.30
N GLN A 260 -25.27 6.57 -12.40
CA GLN A 260 -24.43 6.87 -11.26
C GLN A 260 -23.02 6.36 -11.55
N PRO A 261 -22.01 7.24 -11.73
CA PRO A 261 -20.64 6.81 -11.80
C PRO A 261 -20.25 6.05 -10.53
N VAL A 262 -19.64 4.89 -10.71
CA VAL A 262 -18.92 4.19 -9.65
C VAL A 262 -17.50 4.75 -9.72
N CYS A 263 -16.98 5.23 -8.60
CA CYS A 263 -15.64 5.82 -8.52
C CYS A 263 -14.85 5.13 -7.42
N ILE A 264 -13.59 4.83 -7.70
CA ILE A 264 -12.61 4.45 -6.69
C ILE A 264 -11.80 5.66 -6.28
N TYR A 265 -11.49 5.78 -5.00
CA TYR A 265 -10.56 6.77 -4.48
C TYR A 265 -9.40 5.99 -3.86
N ALA A 266 -8.24 6.06 -4.50
CA ALA A 266 -6.97 5.60 -3.96
C ALA A 266 -6.35 6.69 -3.07
#